data_AF-A0A6A4V5L8-F1
#
_entry.id   AF-A0A6A4V5L8-F1
#
_cell.length_a   1.000
_cell.length_b   1.000
_cell.length_c   1.000
_cell.angle_alpha   90.00
_cell.angle_beta   90.00
_cell.angle_gamma   90.00
#
_symmetry.space_group_name_H-M   'P 1'
#
loop_
_entity.id
_entity.type
_entity.pdbx_description
1 polymer ?
#
loop_
_entity_poly.entity_id
_entity_poly.type
_entity_poly.pdbx_seq_one_letter_code
_entity_poly.pdbx_strand_id
1 'polypeptide(L)'
;MKASLSSRTKWLKFSRFARLFDQTRGESARLAALLTQMVVEGCHLSAIRRIMNVFPLDEVAPVHEVLLSVLQETLAALRCRKDTCDLRSLSAVLLQLRRYVEEDGEGLTADQVVEEFRQLCDDTEVDAGRRVKAARLLTKHFPVDRGQFPALVHADTVAALPDTPLSAADTRDAAGRAALLQRLVAEADSVDRLSVLLGVLRRWPVFPDSVAADPATSPLCVICERALRLDPGEAGRGLVVAAAAEHAGTAGATGPCARSFSMSYWRMLARARRRYTPRYSPLIQISDGKPSSGLSGL
;
A
#
# COMPACT_ATOMS: atom_id res chain seq x y z
N MET A 1 -7.69 0.63 -36.20
CA MET A 1 -8.83 -0.32 -36.09
C MET A 1 -9.31 -0.61 -34.66
N LYS A 2 -8.50 -0.52 -33.58
CA LYS A 2 -8.97 -0.77 -32.19
C LYS A 2 -9.96 0.27 -31.64
N ALA A 3 -9.90 1.52 -32.10
CA ALA A 3 -10.80 2.59 -31.64
C ALA A 3 -12.28 2.38 -32.05
N SER A 4 -12.56 1.80 -33.22
CA SER A 4 -13.95 1.64 -33.70
C SER A 4 -14.72 0.54 -32.95
N LEU A 5 -14.05 -0.54 -32.54
CA LEU A 5 -14.63 -1.62 -31.74
C LEU A 5 -14.94 -1.19 -30.30
N SER A 6 -14.07 -0.36 -29.70
CA SER A 6 -14.28 0.24 -28.38
C SER A 6 -15.47 1.20 -28.37
N SER A 7 -15.62 2.03 -29.42
CA SER A 7 -16.76 2.96 -29.51
C SER A 7 -18.08 2.23 -29.74
N ARG A 8 -18.08 1.15 -30.53
CA ARG A 8 -19.28 0.35 -30.82
C ARG A 8 -19.78 -0.43 -29.61
N THR A 9 -18.88 -1.00 -28.82
CA THR A 9 -19.22 -1.69 -27.55
C THR A 9 -19.71 -0.73 -26.47
N LYS A 10 -19.10 0.46 -26.35
CA LYS A 10 -19.60 1.54 -25.46
C LYS A 10 -21.03 1.98 -25.82
N TRP A 11 -21.33 2.15 -27.11
CA TRP A 11 -22.65 2.55 -27.58
C TRP A 11 -23.73 1.48 -27.37
N LEU A 12 -23.41 0.21 -27.64
CA LEU A 12 -24.33 -0.91 -27.39
C LEU A 12 -24.69 -1.07 -25.91
N LYS A 13 -23.72 -0.90 -25.00
CA LYS A 13 -23.99 -0.88 -23.55
C LYS A 13 -24.91 0.29 -23.17
N PHE A 14 -24.63 1.51 -23.65
CA PHE A 14 -25.46 2.68 -23.36
C PHE A 14 -26.90 2.51 -23.88
N SER A 15 -27.08 1.99 -25.09
CA SER A 15 -28.41 1.68 -25.66
C SER A 15 -29.20 0.65 -24.83
N ARG A 16 -28.51 -0.31 -24.19
CA ARG A 16 -29.14 -1.25 -23.25
C ARG A 16 -29.65 -0.52 -22.00
N PHE A 17 -28.82 0.31 -21.39
CA PHE A 17 -29.17 1.03 -20.16
C PHE A 17 -30.25 2.10 -20.40
N ALA A 18 -30.27 2.75 -21.56
CA ALA A 18 -31.37 3.64 -21.94
C ALA A 18 -32.72 2.90 -21.98
N ARG A 19 -32.77 1.70 -22.56
CA ARG A 19 -34.00 0.87 -22.55
C ARG A 19 -34.39 0.41 -21.15
N LEU A 20 -33.41 0.07 -20.31
CA LEU A 20 -33.67 -0.28 -18.91
C LEU A 20 -34.16 0.93 -18.11
N PHE A 21 -33.68 2.13 -18.43
CA PHE A 21 -34.16 3.37 -17.85
C PHE A 21 -35.65 3.60 -18.15
N ASP A 22 -36.09 3.44 -19.40
CA ASP A 22 -37.51 3.56 -19.75
C ASP A 22 -38.40 2.56 -18.96
N GLN A 23 -37.85 1.39 -18.63
CA GLN A 23 -38.53 0.35 -17.85
C GLN A 23 -38.62 0.66 -16.35
N THR A 24 -37.82 1.61 -15.84
CA THR A 24 -37.95 2.07 -14.45
C THR A 24 -39.27 2.80 -14.22
N ARG A 25 -39.87 3.37 -15.28
CA ARG A 25 -41.11 4.18 -15.23
C ARG A 25 -41.06 5.31 -14.18
N GLY A 26 -39.85 5.75 -13.84
CA GLY A 26 -39.61 6.72 -12.79
C GLY A 26 -39.82 6.24 -11.36
N GLU A 27 -39.82 4.92 -11.12
CA GLU A 27 -39.77 4.39 -9.76
C GLU A 27 -38.35 4.53 -9.19
N SER A 28 -38.18 5.30 -8.10
CA SER A 28 -36.87 5.61 -7.50
C SER A 28 -36.07 4.36 -7.11
N ALA A 29 -36.74 3.31 -6.61
CA ALA A 29 -36.09 2.04 -6.27
C ALA A 29 -35.53 1.30 -7.51
N ARG A 30 -36.25 1.34 -8.64
CA ARG A 30 -35.77 0.72 -9.89
C ARG A 30 -34.67 1.54 -10.53
N LEU A 31 -34.73 2.86 -10.39
CA LEU A 31 -33.65 3.75 -10.81
C LEU A 31 -32.37 3.49 -10.00
N ALA A 32 -32.47 3.38 -8.68
CA ALA A 32 -31.34 3.01 -7.83
C ALA A 32 -30.72 1.68 -8.27
N ALA A 33 -31.53 0.64 -8.49
CA ALA A 33 -31.06 -0.65 -8.99
C ALA A 33 -30.36 -0.56 -10.36
N LEU A 34 -30.89 0.27 -11.27
CA LEU A 34 -30.27 0.53 -12.58
C LEU A 34 -28.91 1.22 -12.43
N LEU A 35 -28.82 2.24 -11.58
CA LEU A 35 -27.57 2.97 -11.32
C LEU A 35 -26.52 2.04 -10.70
N THR A 36 -26.91 1.22 -9.72
CA THR A 36 -26.05 0.16 -9.15
C THR A 36 -25.51 -0.77 -10.24
N GLN A 37 -26.39 -1.25 -11.12
CA GLN A 37 -26.00 -2.13 -12.21
C GLN A 37 -25.01 -1.44 -13.18
N MET A 38 -25.23 -0.15 -13.48
CA MET A 38 -24.32 0.61 -14.35
C MET A 38 -22.93 0.76 -13.74
N VAL A 39 -22.83 1.06 -12.45
CA VAL A 39 -21.55 1.21 -11.74
C VAL A 39 -20.82 -0.13 -11.69
N VAL A 40 -21.51 -1.21 -11.30
CA VAL A 40 -20.95 -2.57 -11.23
C VAL A 40 -20.48 -3.08 -12.59
N GLU A 41 -21.21 -2.78 -13.67
CA GLU A 41 -20.81 -3.15 -15.04
C GLU A 41 -19.76 -2.22 -15.67
N GLY A 42 -19.27 -1.24 -14.91
CA GLY A 42 -18.18 -0.34 -15.29
C GLY A 42 -18.57 0.68 -16.35
N CYS A 43 -19.81 1.16 -16.35
CA CYS A 43 -20.23 2.26 -17.22
C CYS A 43 -19.46 3.55 -16.92
N HIS A 44 -19.27 4.41 -17.91
CA HIS A 44 -18.58 5.67 -17.71
C HIS A 44 -19.42 6.64 -16.85
N LEU A 45 -18.79 7.42 -15.97
CA LEU A 45 -19.49 8.41 -15.12
C LEU A 45 -20.38 9.36 -15.91
N SER A 46 -19.97 9.76 -17.11
CA SER A 46 -20.78 10.60 -18.01
C SER A 46 -22.11 9.94 -18.43
N ALA A 47 -22.17 8.61 -18.54
CA ALA A 47 -23.41 7.90 -18.85
C ALA A 47 -24.33 7.84 -17.63
N ILE A 48 -23.75 7.64 -16.44
CA ILE A 48 -24.48 7.64 -15.16
C ILE A 48 -25.09 9.02 -14.91
N ARG A 49 -24.28 10.10 -15.01
CA ARG A 49 -24.74 11.49 -14.89
C ARG A 49 -25.85 11.82 -15.88
N ARG A 50 -25.78 11.34 -17.12
CA ARG A 50 -26.84 11.55 -18.12
C ARG A 50 -28.17 10.94 -17.70
N ILE A 51 -28.16 9.75 -17.09
CA ILE A 51 -29.40 9.13 -16.60
C ILE A 51 -29.95 9.89 -15.39
N MET A 52 -29.08 10.28 -14.45
CA MET A 52 -29.48 11.04 -13.27
C MET A 52 -30.08 12.41 -13.62
N ASN A 53 -29.51 13.10 -14.62
CA ASN A 53 -29.99 14.42 -15.05
C ASN A 53 -31.34 14.40 -15.79
N VAL A 54 -31.83 13.23 -16.22
CA VAL A 54 -33.16 13.11 -16.86
C VAL A 54 -34.27 13.02 -15.80
N PHE A 55 -33.92 12.69 -14.56
CA PHE A 55 -34.86 12.64 -13.44
C PHE A 55 -34.93 13.98 -12.70
N PRO A 56 -36.07 14.37 -12.12
CA PRO A 56 -36.14 15.54 -11.25
C PRO A 56 -35.11 15.44 -10.13
N LEU A 57 -34.25 16.46 -10.03
CA LEU A 57 -33.04 16.50 -9.21
C LEU A 57 -33.31 16.40 -7.70
N ASP A 58 -34.55 16.68 -7.27
CA ASP A 58 -34.90 16.76 -5.85
C ASP A 58 -35.14 15.39 -5.19
N GLU A 59 -35.26 14.31 -5.97
CA GLU A 59 -35.51 12.95 -5.47
C GLU A 59 -34.35 11.97 -5.69
N VAL A 60 -33.28 12.40 -6.38
CA VAL A 60 -32.15 11.52 -6.73
C VAL A 60 -30.92 11.89 -5.91
N ALA A 61 -30.40 10.91 -5.17
CA ALA A 61 -29.15 11.05 -4.43
C ALA A 61 -28.02 11.54 -5.35
N PRO A 62 -27.14 12.45 -4.89
CA PRO A 62 -26.02 12.92 -5.69
C PRO A 62 -25.10 11.78 -6.14
N VAL A 63 -24.34 11.99 -7.21
CA VAL A 63 -23.52 10.94 -7.85
C VAL A 63 -22.57 10.28 -6.85
N HIS A 64 -21.97 11.04 -5.94
CA HIS A 64 -21.06 10.50 -4.93
C HIS A 64 -21.76 9.54 -3.95
N GLU A 65 -22.98 9.86 -3.51
CA GLU A 65 -23.77 8.98 -2.65
C GLU A 65 -24.10 7.68 -3.35
N VAL A 66 -24.51 7.73 -4.62
CA VAL A 66 -24.75 6.52 -5.43
C VAL A 66 -23.48 5.66 -5.51
N LEU A 67 -22.33 6.26 -5.80
CA LEU A 67 -21.06 5.51 -5.87
C LEU A 67 -20.66 4.90 -4.53
N LEU A 68 -20.87 5.62 -3.43
CA LEU A 68 -20.56 5.16 -2.07
C LEU A 68 -21.53 4.05 -1.63
N SER A 69 -22.82 4.18 -1.90
CA SER A 69 -23.81 3.13 -1.62
C SER A 69 -23.50 1.85 -2.39
N VAL A 70 -23.14 1.96 -3.68
CA VAL A 70 -22.73 0.79 -4.48
C VAL A 70 -21.46 0.15 -3.91
N LEU A 71 -20.49 0.94 -3.43
CA LEU A 71 -19.31 0.41 -2.75
C LEU A 71 -19.72 -0.36 -1.48
N GLN A 72 -20.52 0.24 -0.62
CA GLN A 72 -20.97 -0.36 0.63
C GLN A 72 -21.74 -1.66 0.39
N GLU A 73 -22.65 -1.69 -0.59
CA GLU A 73 -23.35 -2.90 -1.02
C GLU A 73 -22.39 -3.97 -1.54
N THR A 74 -21.40 -3.58 -2.35
CA THR A 74 -20.39 -4.50 -2.88
C THR A 74 -19.52 -5.09 -1.76
N LEU A 75 -19.11 -4.27 -0.79
CA LEU A 75 -18.34 -4.72 0.36
C LEU A 75 -19.19 -5.61 1.30
N ALA A 76 -20.46 -5.27 1.52
CA ALA A 76 -21.39 -6.09 2.29
C ALA A 76 -21.61 -7.46 1.62
N ALA A 77 -21.74 -7.50 0.30
CA ALA A 77 -21.84 -8.74 -0.44
C ALA A 77 -20.57 -9.61 -0.33
N LEU A 78 -19.38 -9.00 -0.20
CA LEU A 78 -18.14 -9.72 0.09
C LEU A 78 -18.06 -10.28 1.52
N ARG A 79 -18.74 -9.65 2.49
CA ARG A 79 -18.90 -10.19 3.85
C ARG A 79 -19.80 -11.42 3.85
N CYS A 80 -20.84 -11.43 3.02
CA CYS A 80 -21.70 -12.59 2.87
C CYS A 80 -20.96 -13.77 2.24
N ARG A 81 -21.10 -14.97 2.81
CA ARG A 81 -20.47 -16.20 2.28
C ARG A 81 -21.03 -16.66 0.91
N LYS A 82 -22.07 -16.01 0.40
CA LYS A 82 -22.63 -16.31 -0.93
C LYS A 82 -21.70 -15.73 -1.98
N ASP A 83 -21.20 -16.56 -2.89
CA ASP A 83 -20.26 -16.22 -3.98
C ASP A 83 -20.83 -15.25 -5.06
N THR A 84 -21.84 -14.45 -4.72
CA THR A 84 -22.50 -13.55 -5.66
C THR A 84 -21.67 -12.30 -5.97
N CYS A 85 -20.71 -11.93 -5.13
CA CYS A 85 -19.86 -10.76 -5.37
C CYS A 85 -18.53 -11.16 -6.04
N ASP A 86 -18.41 -10.85 -7.32
CA ASP A 86 -17.16 -11.00 -8.07
C ASP A 86 -16.20 -9.85 -7.73
N LEU A 87 -14.93 -10.16 -7.46
CA LEU A 87 -13.86 -9.17 -7.30
C LEU A 87 -13.69 -8.27 -8.54
N ARG A 88 -14.14 -8.73 -9.72
CA ARG A 88 -14.25 -7.89 -10.92
C ARG A 88 -15.21 -6.73 -10.74
N SER A 89 -16.35 -6.95 -10.10
CA SER A 89 -17.33 -5.90 -9.78
C SER A 89 -16.71 -4.87 -8.85
N LEU A 90 -16.04 -5.32 -7.76
CA LEU A 90 -15.33 -4.42 -6.86
C LEU A 90 -14.25 -3.59 -7.58
N SER A 91 -13.47 -4.22 -8.47
CA SER A 91 -12.47 -3.50 -9.25
C SER A 91 -13.09 -2.48 -10.22
N ALA A 92 -14.29 -2.74 -10.75
CA ALA A 92 -14.99 -1.79 -11.60
C ALA A 92 -15.49 -0.59 -10.79
N VAL A 93 -16.08 -0.84 -9.62
CA VAL A 93 -16.54 0.19 -8.67
C VAL A 93 -15.36 1.08 -8.25
N LEU A 94 -14.24 0.49 -7.81
CA LEU A 94 -13.03 1.21 -7.42
C LEU A 94 -12.47 2.10 -8.54
N LEU A 95 -12.52 1.64 -9.79
CA LEU A 95 -12.07 2.43 -10.93
C LEU A 95 -12.98 3.65 -11.17
N GLN A 96 -14.29 3.53 -10.95
CA GLN A 96 -15.21 4.66 -11.07
C GLN A 96 -15.03 5.67 -9.93
N LEU A 97 -14.89 5.18 -8.69
CA LEU A 97 -14.60 6.02 -7.53
C LEU A 97 -13.30 6.80 -7.72
N ARG A 98 -12.23 6.13 -8.15
CA ARG A 98 -10.95 6.76 -8.45
C ARG A 98 -11.11 7.89 -9.47
N ARG A 99 -11.80 7.62 -10.58
CA ARG A 99 -12.05 8.64 -11.61
C ARG A 99 -12.85 9.81 -11.09
N TYR A 100 -13.87 9.54 -10.27
CA TYR A 100 -14.69 10.59 -9.67
C TYR A 100 -13.85 11.51 -8.77
N VAL A 101 -12.97 10.92 -7.96
CA VAL A 101 -12.04 11.67 -7.09
C VAL A 101 -10.98 12.42 -7.90
N GLU A 102 -10.42 11.82 -8.97
CA GLU A 102 -9.45 12.47 -9.86
C GLU A 102 -10.04 13.61 -10.70
N GLU A 103 -11.35 13.59 -10.95
CA GLU A 103 -12.11 14.65 -11.64
C GLU A 103 -12.59 15.75 -10.67
N ASP A 104 -12.04 15.82 -9.45
CA ASP A 104 -12.45 16.75 -8.37
C ASP A 104 -13.97 16.68 -8.08
N GLY A 105 -14.53 15.47 -8.08
CA GLY A 105 -15.94 15.26 -7.76
C GLY A 105 -16.28 15.68 -6.33
N GLU A 106 -17.27 16.55 -6.18
CA GLU A 106 -17.72 17.04 -4.87
C GLU A 106 -18.30 15.91 -4.00
N GLY A 107 -18.06 16.01 -2.69
CA GLY A 107 -18.68 15.15 -1.67
C GLY A 107 -18.05 13.77 -1.46
N LEU A 108 -16.96 13.44 -2.16
CA LEU A 108 -16.24 12.18 -1.97
C LEU A 108 -14.73 12.36 -1.95
N THR A 109 -14.07 11.85 -0.91
CA THR A 109 -12.61 11.84 -0.81
C THR A 109 -12.04 10.42 -0.91
N ALA A 110 -10.75 10.32 -1.27
CA ALA A 110 -10.04 9.05 -1.23
C ALA A 110 -10.06 8.43 0.18
N ASP A 111 -9.92 9.24 1.23
CA ASP A 111 -9.92 8.77 2.62
C ASP A 111 -11.24 8.14 3.03
N GLN A 112 -12.38 8.69 2.58
CA GLN A 112 -13.69 8.08 2.80
C GLN A 112 -13.79 6.68 2.16
N VAL A 113 -13.28 6.53 0.92
CA VAL A 113 -13.23 5.21 0.26
C VAL A 113 -12.33 4.23 1.02
N VAL A 114 -11.19 4.70 1.54
CA VAL A 114 -10.26 3.89 2.33
C VAL A 114 -10.89 3.41 3.64
N GLU A 115 -11.67 4.27 4.30
CA GLU A 115 -12.36 3.94 5.55
C GLU A 115 -13.32 2.75 5.41
N GLU A 116 -14.11 2.74 4.33
CA GLU A 116 -15.05 1.65 4.04
C GLU A 116 -14.34 0.29 3.93
N PHE A 117 -13.13 0.28 3.38
CA PHE A 117 -12.31 -0.93 3.29
C PHE A 117 -11.68 -1.34 4.62
N ARG A 118 -11.38 -0.40 5.51
CA ARG A 118 -10.81 -0.71 6.83
C ARG A 118 -11.76 -1.60 7.61
N GLN A 119 -13.05 -1.27 7.61
CA GLN A 119 -14.09 -2.08 8.25
C GLN A 119 -14.17 -3.50 7.69
N LEU A 120 -13.99 -3.69 6.37
CA LEU A 120 -13.96 -5.03 5.77
C LEU A 120 -12.67 -5.80 6.14
N CYS A 121 -11.53 -5.12 6.18
CA CYS A 121 -10.24 -5.74 6.44
C CYS A 121 -10.05 -6.15 7.91
N ASP A 122 -10.69 -5.45 8.84
CA ASP A 122 -10.63 -5.74 10.27
C ASP A 122 -11.66 -6.79 10.71
N ASP A 123 -12.65 -7.08 9.87
CA ASP A 123 -13.68 -8.09 10.14
C ASP A 123 -13.10 -9.51 10.10
N THR A 124 -12.99 -10.16 11.27
CA THR A 124 -12.45 -11.51 11.42
C THR A 124 -13.36 -12.60 10.88
N GLU A 125 -14.65 -12.32 10.69
CA GLU A 125 -15.63 -13.27 10.14
C GLU A 125 -15.47 -13.43 8.62
N VAL A 126 -14.81 -12.46 7.97
CA VAL A 126 -14.50 -12.51 6.54
C VAL A 126 -13.22 -13.33 6.32
N ASP A 127 -13.32 -14.27 5.37
CA ASP A 127 -12.19 -15.07 4.91
C ASP A 127 -10.94 -14.20 4.64
N ALA A 128 -9.80 -14.63 5.19
CA ALA A 128 -8.54 -13.89 5.09
C ALA A 128 -8.11 -13.69 3.62
N GLY A 129 -8.35 -14.67 2.76
CA GLY A 129 -8.07 -14.57 1.32
C GLY A 129 -8.90 -13.48 0.65
N ARG A 130 -10.20 -13.37 0.97
CA ARG A 130 -11.07 -12.29 0.49
C ARG A 130 -10.60 -10.91 0.98
N ARG A 131 -10.29 -10.77 2.27
CA ARG A 131 -9.77 -9.51 2.84
C ARG A 131 -8.48 -9.05 2.15
N VAL A 132 -7.53 -9.96 1.96
CA VAL A 132 -6.27 -9.66 1.26
C VAL A 132 -6.52 -9.25 -0.19
N LYS A 133 -7.39 -9.96 -0.92
CA LYS A 133 -7.71 -9.60 -2.31
C LYS A 133 -8.39 -8.23 -2.41
N ALA A 134 -9.32 -7.92 -1.51
CA ALA A 134 -9.96 -6.61 -1.45
C ALA A 134 -8.95 -5.49 -1.16
N ALA A 135 -8.08 -5.64 -0.14
CA ALA A 135 -7.02 -4.68 0.18
C ALA A 135 -6.03 -4.48 -0.99
N ARG A 136 -5.63 -5.56 -1.68
CA ARG A 136 -4.78 -5.46 -2.89
C ARG A 136 -5.47 -4.70 -4.03
N LEU A 137 -6.78 -4.87 -4.19
CA LEU A 137 -7.53 -4.09 -5.18
C LEU A 137 -7.59 -2.61 -4.82
N LEU A 138 -7.85 -2.27 -3.56
CA LEU A 138 -7.84 -0.88 -3.11
C LEU A 138 -6.47 -0.23 -3.37
N THR A 139 -5.38 -0.85 -2.91
CA THR A 139 -4.01 -0.32 -3.08
C THR A 139 -3.54 -0.24 -4.54
N LYS A 140 -4.23 -0.89 -5.47
CA LYS A 140 -4.00 -0.76 -6.92
C LYS A 140 -4.66 0.50 -7.50
N HIS A 141 -5.79 0.92 -6.94
CA HIS A 141 -6.58 2.04 -7.47
C HIS A 141 -6.38 3.33 -6.70
N PHE A 142 -6.01 3.25 -5.42
CA PHE A 142 -5.80 4.41 -4.55
C PHE A 142 -4.38 4.40 -3.96
N PRO A 143 -3.76 5.58 -3.76
CA PRO A 143 -2.45 5.72 -3.17
C PRO A 143 -2.52 5.54 -1.64
N VAL A 144 -2.77 4.31 -1.19
CA VAL A 144 -2.93 3.98 0.22
C VAL A 144 -1.66 3.32 0.75
N ASP A 145 -1.25 3.69 1.96
CA ASP A 145 -0.21 2.96 2.66
C ASP A 145 -0.68 1.53 2.96
N ARG A 146 0.03 0.55 2.40
CA ARG A 146 -0.23 -0.88 2.62
C ARG A 146 -0.20 -1.23 4.11
N GLY A 147 0.56 -0.48 4.89
CA GLY A 147 0.68 -0.68 6.32
C GLY A 147 -0.60 -0.44 7.11
N GLN A 148 -1.60 0.22 6.51
CA GLN A 148 -2.93 0.41 7.11
C GLN A 148 -3.78 -0.87 7.11
N PHE A 149 -3.36 -1.93 6.42
CA PHE A 149 -4.11 -3.18 6.30
C PHE A 149 -3.33 -4.37 6.89
N PRO A 150 -3.54 -4.72 8.16
CA PRO A 150 -2.83 -5.81 8.84
C PRO A 150 -2.88 -7.15 8.09
N ALA A 151 -4.02 -7.49 7.48
CA ALA A 151 -4.19 -8.70 6.69
C ALA A 151 -3.26 -8.74 5.46
N LEU A 152 -3.02 -7.59 4.83
CA LEU A 152 -2.11 -7.48 3.68
C LEU A 152 -0.65 -7.65 4.12
N VAL A 153 -0.27 -6.98 5.22
CA VAL A 153 1.06 -7.11 5.82
C VAL A 153 1.34 -8.57 6.20
N HIS A 154 0.38 -9.24 6.83
CA HIS A 154 0.47 -10.66 7.18
C HIS A 154 0.69 -11.53 5.93
N ALA A 155 -0.16 -11.38 4.92
CA ALA A 155 -0.06 -12.17 3.70
C ALA A 155 1.25 -11.96 2.93
N ASP A 156 1.73 -10.72 2.84
CA ASP A 156 3.01 -10.40 2.21
C ASP A 156 4.20 -10.98 3.01
N THR A 157 4.07 -11.08 4.34
CA THR A 157 5.07 -11.69 5.23
C THR A 157 5.10 -13.21 5.08
N VAL A 158 3.94 -13.87 5.09
CA VAL A 158 3.81 -15.32 4.85
C VAL A 158 4.38 -15.70 3.49
N ALA A 159 4.06 -14.93 2.45
CA ALA A 159 4.60 -15.17 1.10
C ALA A 159 6.13 -15.03 1.03
N ALA A 160 6.72 -14.20 1.89
CA ALA A 160 8.17 -14.01 1.96
C ALA A 160 8.89 -15.06 2.81
N LEU A 161 8.17 -15.67 3.75
CA LEU A 161 8.68 -16.61 4.75
C LEU A 161 7.82 -17.89 4.77
N PRO A 162 7.75 -18.63 3.65
CA PRO A 162 6.83 -19.76 3.51
C PRO A 162 7.09 -20.89 4.53
N ASP A 163 8.36 -21.08 4.92
CA ASP A 163 8.76 -22.15 5.85
C ASP A 163 8.69 -21.72 7.32
N THR A 164 8.10 -20.55 7.61
CA THR A 164 8.04 -19.99 8.95
C THR A 164 6.59 -20.05 9.47
N PRO A 165 6.34 -20.69 10.62
CA PRO A 165 5.03 -20.62 11.24
C PRO A 165 4.77 -19.19 11.73
N LEU A 166 3.76 -18.56 11.14
CA LEU A 166 3.36 -17.18 11.43
C LEU A 166 1.87 -17.14 11.78
N SER A 167 1.56 -16.44 12.87
CA SER A 167 0.19 -16.11 13.23
C SER A 167 -0.16 -14.71 12.73
N ALA A 168 -1.46 -14.42 12.60
CA ALA A 168 -1.92 -13.06 12.26
C ALA A 168 -1.54 -12.02 13.34
N ALA A 169 -1.34 -12.46 14.59
CA ALA A 169 -0.94 -11.58 15.69
C ALA A 169 0.49 -11.06 15.51
N ASP A 170 1.39 -11.88 14.95
CA ASP A 170 2.80 -11.52 14.76
C ASP A 170 3.02 -10.32 13.82
N THR A 171 2.04 -10.02 12.97
CA THR A 171 2.14 -8.94 11.98
C THR A 171 1.14 -7.81 12.18
N ARG A 172 0.26 -7.93 13.20
CA ARG A 172 -0.88 -7.03 13.40
C ARG A 172 -0.45 -5.60 13.72
N ASP A 173 0.47 -5.45 14.67
CA ASP A 173 0.93 -4.16 15.17
C ASP A 173 2.46 -4.07 15.18
N ALA A 174 2.98 -2.89 15.52
CA ALA A 174 4.42 -2.67 15.55
C ALA A 174 5.14 -3.52 16.60
N ALA A 175 4.50 -3.84 17.73
CA ALA A 175 5.10 -4.63 18.79
C ALA A 175 5.22 -6.10 18.38
N GLY A 176 4.15 -6.69 17.82
CA GLY A 176 4.15 -8.03 17.25
C GLY A 176 5.21 -8.18 16.15
N ARG A 177 5.27 -7.21 15.23
CA ARG A 177 6.29 -7.20 14.17
C ARG A 177 7.71 -7.12 14.70
N ALA A 178 7.94 -6.31 15.74
CA ALA A 178 9.26 -6.20 16.37
C ALA A 178 9.66 -7.51 17.05
N ALA A 179 8.77 -8.11 17.83
CA ALA A 179 9.00 -9.39 18.49
C ALA A 179 9.28 -10.52 17.49
N LEU A 180 8.48 -10.59 16.42
CA LEU A 180 8.69 -11.53 15.33
C LEU A 180 10.07 -11.34 14.69
N LEU A 181 10.44 -10.11 14.36
CA LEU A 181 11.73 -9.83 13.74
C LEU A 181 12.90 -10.24 14.64
N GLN A 182 12.84 -9.90 15.93
CA GLN A 182 13.88 -10.28 16.89
C GLN A 182 14.07 -11.80 16.95
N ARG A 183 12.96 -12.55 17.01
CA ARG A 183 12.99 -14.01 16.97
C ARG A 183 13.63 -14.53 15.69
N LEU A 184 13.20 -14.04 14.52
CA LEU A 184 13.71 -14.49 13.23
C LEU A 184 15.18 -14.15 13.01
N VAL A 185 15.64 -12.99 13.50
CA VAL A 185 17.05 -12.60 13.42
C VAL A 185 17.92 -13.45 14.36
N ALA A 186 17.41 -13.79 15.55
CA ALA A 186 18.11 -14.68 16.47
C ALA A 186 18.26 -16.10 15.90
N GLU A 187 17.22 -16.61 15.25
CA GLU A 187 17.18 -17.92 14.59
C GLU A 187 17.95 -17.96 13.26
N ALA A 188 18.22 -16.80 12.63
CA ALA A 188 18.93 -16.75 11.36
C ALA A 188 20.37 -17.27 11.50
N ASP A 189 20.72 -18.22 10.65
CA ASP A 189 22.01 -18.93 10.59
C ASP A 189 22.88 -18.50 9.40
N SER A 190 22.32 -17.71 8.48
CA SER A 190 22.97 -17.28 7.24
C SER A 190 22.66 -15.83 6.91
N VAL A 191 23.59 -15.18 6.17
CA VAL A 191 23.39 -13.82 5.66
C VAL A 191 22.25 -13.77 4.64
N ASP A 192 22.07 -14.84 3.85
CA ASP A 192 20.97 -14.94 2.88
C ASP A 192 19.61 -14.89 3.58
N ARG A 193 19.46 -15.60 4.72
CA ARG A 193 18.24 -15.52 5.54
C ARG A 193 18.00 -14.10 6.03
N LEU A 194 19.04 -13.40 6.47
CA LEU A 194 18.93 -11.99 6.89
C LEU A 194 18.58 -11.05 5.71
N SER A 195 19.04 -11.36 4.49
CA SER A 195 18.65 -10.63 3.28
C SER A 195 17.16 -10.77 2.97
N VAL A 196 16.60 -11.97 3.15
CA VAL A 196 15.14 -12.19 3.06
C VAL A 196 14.40 -11.36 4.11
N LEU A 197 14.88 -11.34 5.36
CA LEU A 197 14.28 -10.54 6.44
C LEU A 197 14.36 -9.02 6.15
N LEU A 198 15.46 -8.54 5.57
CA LEU A 198 15.56 -7.16 5.10
C LEU A 198 14.50 -6.87 4.02
N GLY A 199 14.26 -7.81 3.10
CA GLY A 199 13.21 -7.72 2.09
C GLY A 199 11.77 -7.76 2.66
N VAL A 200 11.56 -8.43 3.79
CA VAL A 200 10.29 -8.38 4.53
C VAL A 200 10.12 -7.02 5.19
N LEU A 201 11.15 -6.53 5.87
CA LEU A 201 11.14 -5.26 6.57
C LEU A 201 10.80 -4.09 5.63
N ARG A 202 11.28 -4.12 4.37
CA ARG A 202 10.93 -3.14 3.33
C ARG A 202 9.44 -3.06 2.99
N ARG A 203 8.68 -4.14 3.23
CA ARG A 203 7.25 -4.22 2.93
C ARG A 203 6.37 -3.96 4.15
N TRP A 204 6.98 -3.86 5.34
CA TRP A 204 6.26 -3.58 6.56
C TRP A 204 5.99 -2.08 6.74
N PRO A 205 4.92 -1.72 7.46
CA PRO A 205 4.75 -0.34 7.92
C PRO A 205 5.95 0.09 8.76
N VAL A 206 6.31 1.37 8.63
CA VAL A 206 7.40 1.99 9.38
C VAL A 206 7.18 1.79 10.88
N PHE A 207 8.25 1.45 11.59
CA PHE A 207 8.20 1.30 13.04
C PHE A 207 8.13 2.67 13.72
N PRO A 208 7.42 2.78 14.86
CA PRO A 208 7.40 4.03 15.63
C PRO A 208 8.80 4.35 16.16
N ASP A 209 9.05 5.64 16.40
CA ASP A 209 10.34 6.15 16.89
C ASP A 209 10.79 5.48 18.19
N SER A 210 9.85 5.09 19.05
CA SER A 210 10.14 4.37 20.29
C SER A 210 10.86 3.03 20.07
N VAL A 211 10.63 2.37 18.93
CA VAL A 211 11.30 1.12 18.53
C VAL A 211 12.51 1.40 17.66
N ALA A 212 12.45 2.43 16.82
CA ALA A 212 13.52 2.73 15.87
C ALA A 212 14.73 3.47 16.51
N ALA A 213 14.51 4.20 17.60
CA ALA A 213 15.53 5.06 18.21
C ALA A 213 16.59 4.30 19.01
N ASP A 214 16.23 3.18 19.65
CA ASP A 214 17.17 2.37 20.41
C ASP A 214 17.91 1.40 19.48
N PRO A 215 19.26 1.50 19.35
CA PRO A 215 20.03 0.61 18.50
C PRO A 215 19.89 -0.88 18.83
N ALA A 216 19.58 -1.22 20.09
CA ALA A 216 19.43 -2.61 20.51
C ALA A 216 18.12 -3.25 20.04
N THR A 217 17.10 -2.44 19.75
CA THR A 217 15.76 -2.89 19.33
C THR A 217 15.41 -2.46 17.91
N SER A 218 16.17 -1.53 17.34
CA SER A 218 16.00 -1.03 15.99
C SER A 218 16.09 -2.16 14.94
N PRO A 219 15.04 -2.36 14.13
CA PRO A 219 14.96 -3.45 13.14
C PRO A 219 16.17 -3.59 12.23
N LEU A 220 16.64 -2.48 11.66
CA LEU A 220 17.79 -2.47 10.75
C LEU A 220 19.10 -2.74 11.49
N CYS A 221 19.25 -2.18 12.70
CA CYS A 221 20.45 -2.37 13.51
C CYS A 221 20.63 -3.83 13.93
N VAL A 222 19.55 -4.48 14.37
CA VAL A 222 19.55 -5.88 14.80
C VAL A 222 19.91 -6.82 13.64
N ILE A 223 19.36 -6.58 12.43
CA ILE A 223 19.74 -7.31 11.21
C ILE A 223 21.23 -7.11 10.88
N CYS A 224 21.69 -5.86 10.85
CA CYS A 224 23.08 -5.52 10.51
C CYS A 224 24.08 -6.14 11.49
N GLU A 225 23.78 -6.07 12.79
CA GLU A 225 24.63 -6.65 13.82
C GLU A 225 24.71 -8.17 13.69
N ARG A 226 23.57 -8.84 13.46
CA ARG A 226 23.56 -10.30 13.25
C ARG A 226 24.34 -10.67 11.99
N ALA A 227 24.19 -9.93 10.91
CA ALA A 227 24.90 -10.20 9.65
C ALA A 227 26.42 -10.15 9.84
N LEU A 228 26.93 -9.14 10.54
CA LEU A 228 28.37 -9.02 10.83
C LEU A 228 28.88 -10.09 11.79
N ARG A 229 28.03 -10.64 12.66
CA ARG A 229 28.38 -11.77 13.53
C ARG A 229 28.43 -13.09 12.77
N LEU A 230 27.56 -13.28 11.78
CA LEU A 230 27.55 -14.49 10.94
C LEU A 230 28.68 -14.47 9.90
N ASP A 231 28.88 -13.33 9.24
CA ASP A 231 29.97 -13.12 8.30
C ASP A 231 30.50 -11.67 8.36
N PRO A 232 31.69 -11.42 8.94
CA PRO A 232 32.33 -10.11 8.93
C PRO A 232 32.95 -9.72 7.56
N GLY A 233 32.96 -10.67 6.62
CA GLY A 233 33.47 -10.54 5.26
C GLY A 233 32.50 -9.83 4.32
N GLU A 234 32.58 -10.18 3.04
CA GLU A 234 31.89 -9.45 1.96
C GLU A 234 30.36 -9.54 2.07
N ALA A 235 29.79 -10.71 2.40
CA ALA A 235 28.35 -10.89 2.38
C ALA A 235 27.66 -10.10 3.51
N GLY A 236 28.16 -10.20 4.75
CA GLY A 236 27.60 -9.44 5.86
C GLY A 236 27.76 -7.92 5.68
N ARG A 237 28.88 -7.47 5.12
CA ARG A 237 29.08 -6.05 4.75
C ARG A 237 28.15 -5.61 3.63
N GLY A 238 27.97 -6.44 2.60
CA GLY A 238 27.06 -6.19 1.50
C GLY A 238 25.64 -5.96 1.99
N LEU A 239 25.18 -6.78 2.95
CA LEU A 239 23.86 -6.60 3.56
C LEU A 239 23.75 -5.29 4.34
N VAL A 240 24.80 -4.93 5.09
CA VAL A 240 24.84 -3.67 5.84
C VAL A 240 24.77 -2.46 4.89
N VAL A 241 25.48 -2.50 3.75
CA VAL A 241 25.40 -1.46 2.71
C VAL A 241 24.01 -1.41 2.10
N ALA A 242 23.39 -2.57 1.82
CA ALA A 242 22.02 -2.62 1.32
C ALA A 242 21.05 -1.98 2.32
N ALA A 243 21.15 -2.30 3.62
CA ALA A 243 20.34 -1.68 4.66
C ALA A 243 20.56 -0.17 4.79
N ALA A 244 21.80 0.31 4.58
CA ALA A 244 22.13 1.73 4.60
C ALA A 244 21.49 2.50 3.44
N ALA A 245 21.53 1.92 2.24
CA ALA A 245 20.94 2.52 1.04
C ALA A 245 19.43 2.72 1.19
N GLU A 246 18.73 1.76 1.82
CA GLU A 246 17.30 1.87 2.11
C GLU A 246 16.97 3.04 3.04
N HIS A 247 17.79 3.23 4.07
CA HIS A 247 17.57 4.32 5.01
C HIS A 247 17.84 5.70 4.40
N ALA A 248 18.82 5.78 3.50
CA ALA A 248 19.11 7.01 2.75
C ALA A 248 18.00 7.34 1.72
N GLY A 249 17.42 6.33 1.06
CA GLY A 249 16.31 6.51 0.12
C GLY A 249 15.00 6.96 0.79
N THR A 250 14.79 6.59 2.06
CA THR A 250 13.61 7.01 2.85
C THR A 250 13.79 8.38 3.54
N ALA A 251 15.02 8.87 3.68
CA ALA A 251 15.35 10.15 4.31
C ALA A 251 15.04 11.41 3.45
N GLY A 252 14.43 11.24 2.26
CA GLY A 252 13.83 12.34 1.50
C GLY A 252 12.61 12.97 2.17
N ALA A 253 12.05 12.32 3.21
CA ALA A 253 11.06 12.89 4.10
C ALA A 253 11.77 13.59 5.27
N THR A 254 11.74 14.92 5.29
CA THR A 254 12.38 15.81 6.26
C THR A 254 11.75 15.69 7.66
N GLY A 255 12.03 14.59 8.36
CA GLY A 255 11.64 14.35 9.75
C GLY A 255 12.85 14.23 10.69
N PRO A 256 12.69 14.58 11.99
CA PRO A 256 13.75 14.47 13.01
C PRO A 256 14.34 13.06 13.19
N CYS A 257 13.65 12.03 12.68
CA CYS A 257 14.07 10.62 12.67
C CYS A 257 15.38 10.38 11.88
N ALA A 258 15.66 11.18 10.85
CA ALA A 258 16.89 11.02 10.05
C ALA A 258 18.17 11.41 10.81
N ARG A 259 18.07 12.24 11.86
CA ARG A 259 19.24 12.79 12.59
C ARG A 259 19.68 11.93 13.77
N SER A 260 18.75 11.28 14.48
CA SER A 260 19.06 10.41 15.62
C SER A 260 19.54 9.02 15.18
N PHE A 261 18.94 8.46 14.12
CA PHE A 261 19.37 7.21 13.52
C PHE A 261 20.79 7.31 12.95
N SER A 262 21.11 8.45 12.33
CA SER A 262 22.42 8.77 11.75
C SER A 262 23.57 8.53 12.73
N MET A 263 23.61 9.14 13.92
CA MET A 263 24.83 9.03 14.74
C MET A 263 25.08 7.62 15.31
N SER A 264 24.07 6.91 15.78
CA SER A 264 24.25 5.57 16.36
C SER A 264 24.49 4.51 15.29
N TYR A 265 23.79 4.60 14.15
CA TYR A 265 24.00 3.76 12.98
C TYR A 265 25.38 4.01 12.34
N TRP A 266 25.78 5.27 12.14
CA TRP A 266 27.12 5.61 11.65
C TRP A 266 28.21 5.25 12.66
N ARG A 267 27.96 5.30 13.97
CA ARG A 267 28.91 4.80 14.99
C ARG A 267 29.01 3.29 14.98
N MET A 268 27.91 2.57 14.79
CA MET A 268 27.91 1.11 14.63
C MET A 268 28.62 0.70 13.33
N LEU A 269 28.29 1.33 12.21
CA LEU A 269 28.99 1.21 10.92
C LEU A 269 30.46 1.59 11.04
N ALA A 270 30.80 2.66 11.75
CA ALA A 270 32.19 3.07 11.96
C ALA A 270 32.94 2.09 12.88
N ARG A 271 32.28 1.50 13.89
CA ARG A 271 32.85 0.43 14.73
C ARG A 271 33.01 -0.87 13.96
N ALA A 272 32.04 -1.26 13.14
CA ALA A 272 32.11 -2.40 12.24
C ALA A 272 33.22 -2.22 11.20
N ARG A 273 33.31 -1.01 10.60
CA ARG A 273 34.39 -0.62 9.70
C ARG A 273 35.74 -0.74 10.42
N ARG A 274 35.91 -0.18 11.63
CA ARG A 274 37.17 -0.25 12.40
C ARG A 274 37.56 -1.66 12.87
N ARG A 275 36.60 -2.50 13.28
CA ARG A 275 36.88 -3.84 13.82
C ARG A 275 37.19 -4.87 12.75
N TYR A 276 36.66 -4.69 11.54
CA TYR A 276 36.69 -5.74 10.54
C TYR A 276 37.38 -5.35 9.23
N THR A 277 37.77 -4.08 8.98
CA THR A 277 38.56 -3.76 7.78
C THR A 277 39.96 -4.33 7.93
N PRO A 278 40.44 -5.19 7.01
CA PRO A 278 41.88 -5.37 6.87
C PRO A 278 42.47 -4.02 6.50
N ARG A 279 43.69 -3.73 6.98
CA ARG A 279 44.47 -2.57 6.57
C ARG A 279 44.68 -2.64 5.04
N TYR A 280 43.81 -1.97 4.29
CA TYR A 280 44.08 -1.60 2.91
C TYR A 280 43.85 -0.09 2.76
N SER A 281 44.90 0.54 2.24
CA SER A 281 45.08 1.98 2.04
C SER A 281 44.10 2.58 1.01
N PRO A 282 43.99 3.92 0.95
CA PRO A 282 42.83 4.62 0.43
C PRO A 282 42.92 4.86 -1.08
N LEU A 283 41.93 4.38 -1.83
CA LEU A 283 41.65 4.86 -3.19
C LEU A 283 40.14 4.95 -3.41
N ILE A 284 39.48 5.84 -2.66
CA ILE A 284 38.26 6.49 -3.12
C ILE A 284 38.37 7.94 -2.67
N GLN A 285 38.96 8.79 -3.52
CA GLN A 285 38.80 10.23 -3.41
C GLN A 285 37.33 10.54 -3.71
N ILE A 286 36.57 10.88 -2.68
CA ILE A 286 35.34 11.66 -2.85
C ILE A 286 35.84 13.09 -3.11
N SER A 287 35.62 13.58 -4.33
CA SER A 287 35.95 14.95 -4.69
C SER A 287 35.06 15.90 -3.90
N ASP A 288 35.66 16.60 -2.94
CA ASP A 288 35.03 17.76 -2.30
C ASP A 288 34.90 18.87 -3.34
N GLY A 289 33.68 19.06 -3.86
CA GLY A 289 33.30 20.25 -4.59
C GLY A 289 33.33 21.45 -3.67
N LYS A 290 34.45 22.19 -3.65
CA LYS A 290 34.49 23.57 -3.16
C LYS A 290 33.65 24.44 -4.10
N PRO A 291 32.73 25.28 -3.59
CA PRO A 291 32.22 26.40 -4.36
C PRO A 291 33.30 27.47 -4.47
N SER A 292 33.66 27.82 -5.70
CA SER A 292 34.45 29.01 -6.03
C SER A 292 33.62 30.26 -5.72
N SER A 293 33.95 30.99 -4.66
CA SER A 293 33.50 32.37 -4.48
C SER A 293 34.44 33.30 -5.25
N GLY A 294 33.94 33.83 -6.36
CA GLY A 294 34.55 34.94 -7.08
C GLY A 294 34.07 36.30 -6.55
N LEU A 295 34.95 37.30 -6.75
CA LEU A 295 34.68 38.75 -6.90
C LEU A 295 34.23 39.48 -5.62
N SER A 296 34.66 40.69 -5.25
CA SER A 296 35.57 41.74 -5.74
C SER A 296 35.78 42.68 -4.52
N GLY A 297 36.91 43.37 -4.32
CA GLY A 297 37.21 44.64 -4.97
C GLY A 297 36.48 45.83 -4.33
N LEU A 298 37.09 46.43 -3.30
CA LEU A 298 37.17 47.86 -2.89
C LEU A 298 37.55 47.95 -1.40
#